data_AF-A0A3B5L6N9-F1
#
_entry.id   AF-A0A3B5L6N9-F1
#
_cell.length_a   1.000
_cell.length_b   1.000
_cell.length_c   1.000
_cell.angle_alpha   90.00
_cell.angle_beta   90.00
_cell.angle_gamma   90.00
#
_symmetry.space_group_name_H-M   'P 1'
#
loop_
_entity.id
_entity.type
_entity.pdbx_description
1 polymer ?
#
loop_
_entity_poly.entity_id
_entity_poly.type
_entity_poly.pdbx_seq_one_letter_code
_entity_poly.pdbx_strand_id
1 'polypeptide(L)'
;PGSLGGLFMDGEDSATSNPVEDVSKWSVEDVCGFISSLAGCAEYAQVFREHAIDGETLPLLTEEHLLNTLGLKLGPALKIRSQVHTHHTPASVCFGVLAWS
;
A
#
# COMPACT_ATOMS: atom_id res chain seq x y z
N PRO A 1 35.81 -17.68 35.21
CA PRO A 1 36.16 -17.75 33.78
C PRO A 1 34.91 -18.18 33.02
N GLY A 2 34.61 -17.50 31.91
CA GLY A 2 33.28 -17.32 31.33
C GLY A 2 32.44 -18.57 31.05
N SER A 3 31.14 -18.42 31.33
CA SER A 3 30.04 -19.24 30.86
C SER A 3 29.93 -19.14 29.33
N LEU A 4 29.94 -20.28 28.62
CA LEU A 4 29.67 -20.33 27.17
C LEU A 4 28.18 -20.60 26.97
N GLY A 5 27.43 -19.50 26.84
CA GLY A 5 26.00 -19.50 26.50
C GLY A 5 25.79 -19.85 25.03
N GLY A 6 24.71 -20.60 24.78
CA GLY A 6 24.29 -21.04 23.46
C GLY A 6 23.81 -19.91 22.56
N LEU A 7 24.00 -20.12 21.26
CA LEU A 7 23.35 -19.37 20.20
C LEU A 7 22.33 -20.33 19.56
N PHE A 8 21.17 -20.40 20.18
CA PHE A 8 19.94 -20.89 19.57
C PHE A 8 19.10 -19.66 19.17
N MET A 9 18.42 -19.78 18.03
CA MET A 9 17.34 -18.93 17.51
C MET A 9 17.73 -17.56 16.92
N ASP A 10 17.91 -17.52 15.59
CA ASP A 10 17.14 -16.59 14.76
C ASP A 10 16.00 -17.45 14.20
N GLY A 11 14.77 -17.37 14.70
CA GLY A 11 14.04 -16.13 14.88
C GLY A 11 13.11 -16.01 13.67
N GLU A 12 12.10 -16.87 13.66
CA GLU A 12 10.91 -16.74 12.84
C GLU A 12 10.36 -15.31 12.97
N ASP A 13 10.50 -14.48 11.93
CA ASP A 13 9.61 -13.34 11.73
C ASP A 13 8.34 -13.88 11.06
N SER A 14 7.60 -14.65 11.84
CA SER A 14 6.18 -14.85 11.64
C SER A 14 5.49 -13.58 12.09
N ALA A 15 4.91 -12.85 11.14
CA ALA A 15 3.68 -12.09 11.30
C ALA A 15 3.59 -11.26 12.60
N THR A 16 4.39 -10.20 12.73
CA THR A 16 4.09 -9.11 13.66
C THR A 16 3.18 -8.10 12.96
N SER A 17 1.90 -8.20 13.27
CA SER A 17 0.83 -7.25 12.97
C SER A 17 1.26 -5.77 13.14
N ASN A 18 1.36 -5.03 12.03
CA ASN A 18 1.35 -3.56 12.01
C ASN A 18 0.45 -3.08 10.86
N PRO A 19 -0.55 -2.20 11.09
CA PRO A 19 -1.57 -1.83 10.10
C PRO A 19 -1.08 -0.86 8.99
N VAL A 20 0.22 -0.82 8.71
CA VAL A 20 0.85 -0.03 7.65
C VAL A 20 2.20 -0.69 7.38
N GLU A 21 2.17 -1.83 6.72
CA GLU A 21 3.39 -2.31 6.06
C GLU A 21 3.79 -1.26 5.04
N ASP A 22 5.08 -0.90 5.06
CA ASP A 22 5.67 0.10 4.18
C ASP A 22 5.29 -0.23 2.73
N VAL A 23 4.48 0.63 2.10
CA VAL A 23 3.92 0.40 0.76
C VAL A 23 5.04 0.15 -0.24
N SER A 24 6.23 0.72 -0.04
CA SER A 24 7.39 0.50 -0.91
C SER A 24 7.85 -0.96 -1.01
N LYS A 25 7.48 -1.80 -0.05
CA LYS A 25 7.85 -3.24 -0.02
C LYS A 25 6.82 -4.16 -0.65
N TRP A 26 5.67 -3.63 -1.07
CA TRP A 26 4.59 -4.43 -1.62
C TRP A 26 4.98 -5.03 -2.97
N SER A 27 4.76 -6.33 -3.10
CA SER A 27 4.78 -7.01 -4.39
C SER A 27 3.56 -6.61 -5.23
N VAL A 28 3.57 -6.98 -6.52
CA VAL A 28 2.41 -6.79 -7.41
C VAL A 28 1.16 -7.47 -6.83
N GLU A 29 1.33 -8.62 -6.19
CA GLU A 29 0.30 -9.42 -5.56
C GLU A 29 -0.29 -8.71 -4.34
N ASP A 30 0.54 -8.07 -3.51
CA ASP A 30 0.10 -7.27 -2.37
C ASP A 30 -0.69 -6.05 -2.84
N VAL A 31 -0.21 -5.36 -3.88
CA VAL A 31 -0.95 -4.26 -4.53
C VAL A 31 -2.30 -4.75 -5.05
N CYS A 32 -2.35 -5.90 -5.73
CA CYS A 32 -3.60 -6.48 -6.20
C CYS A 32 -4.57 -6.81 -5.06
N GLY A 33 -4.06 -7.35 -3.95
CA GLY A 33 -4.83 -7.62 -2.73
C GLY A 33 -5.43 -6.34 -2.15
N PHE A 34 -4.62 -5.29 -2.04
CA PHE A 34 -5.06 -3.97 -1.61
C PHE A 34 -6.17 -3.41 -2.52
N ILE A 35 -5.96 -3.36 -3.83
CA ILE A 35 -6.97 -2.87 -4.79
C ILE A 35 -8.26 -3.69 -4.71
N SER A 36 -8.16 -5.00 -4.51
CA SER A 36 -9.31 -5.91 -4.36
C SER A 36 -10.09 -5.70 -3.06
N SER A 37 -9.41 -5.28 -2.00
CA SER A 37 -10.05 -4.97 -0.71
C SER A 37 -10.88 -3.68 -0.75
N LEU A 38 -10.60 -2.78 -1.69
CA LEU A 38 -11.32 -1.52 -1.84
C LEU A 38 -12.69 -1.75 -2.49
N ALA A 39 -13.75 -1.29 -1.81
CA ALA A 39 -15.12 -1.45 -2.30
C ALA A 39 -15.31 -0.82 -3.70
N GLY A 40 -15.68 -1.66 -4.68
CA GLY A 40 -15.91 -1.27 -6.07
C GLY A 40 -14.63 -1.12 -6.90
N CYS A 41 -13.49 -1.64 -6.44
CA CYS A 41 -12.21 -1.58 -7.16
C CYS A 41 -11.63 -2.94 -7.54
N ALA A 42 -12.21 -4.05 -7.08
CA ALA A 42 -11.68 -5.39 -7.34
C ALA A 42 -11.56 -5.76 -8.83
N GLU A 43 -12.40 -5.21 -9.70
CA GLU A 43 -12.31 -5.39 -11.15
C GLU A 43 -10.99 -4.85 -11.74
N TYR A 44 -10.35 -3.89 -11.08
CA TYR A 44 -9.11 -3.27 -11.56
C TYR A 44 -7.84 -3.99 -11.09
N ALA A 45 -7.93 -4.93 -10.14
CA ALA A 45 -6.77 -5.63 -9.61
C ALA A 45 -5.97 -6.37 -10.71
N GLN A 46 -6.67 -6.96 -11.68
CA GLN A 46 -6.01 -7.60 -12.83
C GLN A 46 -5.23 -6.59 -13.69
N VAL A 47 -5.76 -5.37 -13.88
CA VAL A 47 -5.08 -4.33 -14.66
C VAL A 47 -3.78 -3.91 -13.98
N PHE A 48 -3.79 -3.76 -12.65
CA PHE A 48 -2.58 -3.47 -11.88
C PHE A 48 -1.56 -4.61 -11.99
N ARG A 49 -2.00 -5.87 -12.03
CA ARG A 49 -1.14 -7.03 -12.27
C ARG A 49 -0.51 -7.03 -13.66
N GLU A 50 -1.31 -6.79 -14.70
CA GLU A 50 -0.86 -6.78 -16.10
C GLU A 50 0.17 -5.68 -16.37
N HIS A 51 0.02 -4.54 -15.71
CA HIS A 51 0.98 -3.44 -15.76
C HIS A 51 2.17 -3.60 -14.78
N ALA A 52 2.23 -4.72 -14.04
CA ALA A 52 3.25 -5.00 -13.03
C ALA A 52 3.43 -3.84 -12.03
N ILE A 53 2.32 -3.27 -11.56
CA ILE A 53 2.35 -2.20 -10.56
C ILE A 53 2.67 -2.80 -9.19
N ASP A 54 3.84 -2.48 -8.68
CA ASP A 54 4.33 -2.83 -7.35
C ASP A 54 4.20 -1.67 -6.36
N GLY A 55 4.66 -1.89 -5.14
CA GLY A 55 4.66 -0.93 -4.04
C GLY A 55 5.49 0.33 -4.27
N GLU A 56 6.53 0.25 -5.09
CA GLU A 56 7.35 1.40 -5.47
C GLU A 56 6.67 2.26 -6.54
N THR A 57 5.96 1.61 -7.45
CA THR A 57 5.27 2.27 -8.57
C THR A 57 3.91 2.84 -8.16
N LEU A 58 3.19 2.15 -7.27
CA LEU A 58 1.83 2.52 -6.86
C LEU A 58 1.70 3.99 -6.40
N PRO A 59 2.61 4.54 -5.57
CA PRO A 59 2.56 5.95 -5.15
C PRO A 59 2.91 6.95 -6.26
N LEU A 60 3.59 6.51 -7.32
CA LEU A 60 3.98 7.36 -8.46
C LEU A 60 2.84 7.54 -9.48
N LEU A 61 1.77 6.75 -9.35
CA LEU A 61 0.61 6.84 -10.24
C LEU A 61 -0.15 8.15 -10.04
N THR A 62 -0.20 8.95 -11.09
CA THR A 62 -1.01 10.17 -11.14
C THR A 62 -2.46 9.82 -11.48
N GLU A 63 -3.35 10.78 -11.30
CA GLU A 63 -4.74 10.63 -11.76
C GLU A 63 -4.81 10.34 -13.25
N GLU A 64 -3.95 11.00 -14.05
CA GLU A 64 -3.88 10.76 -15.49
C GLU A 64 -3.50 9.31 -15.81
N HIS A 65 -2.51 8.73 -15.12
CA HIS A 65 -2.14 7.33 -15.31
C HIS A 65 -3.29 6.37 -14.98
N LEU A 66 -4.02 6.62 -13.89
CA LEU A 66 -5.15 5.78 -13.50
C LEU A 66 -6.29 5.83 -14.53
N LEU A 67 -6.62 7.02 -15.04
CA LEU A 67 -7.73 7.21 -15.97
C LEU A 67 -7.38 6.80 -17.41
N ASN A 68 -6.23 7.26 -17.91
CA ASN A 68 -5.88 7.16 -19.32
C ASN A 68 -5.07 5.90 -19.64
N THR A 69 -4.19 5.46 -18.73
CA THR A 69 -3.33 4.29 -18.96
C THR A 69 -3.98 3.02 -18.46
N LEU A 70 -4.50 3.02 -17.23
CA LEU A 70 -5.14 1.86 -16.60
C LEU A 70 -6.65 1.78 -16.86
N GLY A 71 -7.26 2.81 -17.45
CA GLY A 71 -8.67 2.80 -17.85
C GLY A 71 -9.67 2.82 -16.67
N LEU A 72 -9.27 3.31 -15.50
CA LEU A 72 -10.17 3.43 -14.35
C LEU A 72 -11.18 4.56 -14.55
N LYS A 73 -12.33 4.44 -13.90
CA LYS A 73 -13.27 5.56 -13.74
C LYS A 73 -12.74 6.53 -12.68
N LEU A 74 -13.19 7.79 -12.76
CA LEU A 74 -12.81 8.86 -11.81
C LEU A 74 -13.04 8.48 -10.34
N GLY A 75 -14.17 7.86 -10.01
CA GLY A 75 -14.48 7.44 -8.63
C GLY A 75 -13.44 6.46 -8.04
N PRO A 76 -13.23 5.27 -8.65
CA PRO A 76 -12.18 4.34 -8.26
C PRO A 76 -10.77 4.95 -8.23
N ALA A 77 -10.40 5.75 -9.24
CA ALA A 77 -9.09 6.38 -9.31
C ALA A 77 -8.81 7.31 -8.11
N LEU A 78 -9.77 8.18 -7.77
CA LEU A 78 -9.68 9.05 -6.60
C LEU A 78 -9.62 8.26 -5.30
N LYS A 79 -10.39 7.16 -5.19
CA LYS A 79 -10.40 6.29 -4.01
C LYS A 79 -9.03 5.65 -3.77
N ILE A 80 -8.43 5.07 -4.80
CA ILE A 80 -7.11 4.43 -4.71
C ILE A 80 -6.05 5.46 -4.30
N ARG A 81 -6.02 6.62 -4.95
CA ARG A 81 -5.06 7.68 -4.59
C ARG A 81 -5.20 8.12 -3.13
N SER A 82 -6.42 8.35 -2.66
CA SER A 82 -6.68 8.74 -1.27
C SER A 82 -6.13 7.72 -0.27
N GLN A 83 -6.35 6.43 -0.53
CA GLN A 83 -5.84 5.36 0.32
C GLN A 83 -4.31 5.28 0.30
N VAL A 84 -3.68 5.32 -0.88
CA VAL A 84 -2.21 5.26 -1.03
C VAL A 84 -1.51 6.43 -0.30
N HIS A 85 -2.06 7.65 -0.37
CA HIS A 85 -1.50 8.80 0.36
C HIS A 85 -1.65 8.67 1.88
N THR A 86 -2.71 8.01 2.34
CA THR A 86 -2.94 7.73 3.77
C THR A 86 -1.93 6.71 4.31
N HIS A 87 -1.52 5.73 3.49
CA HIS A 87 -0.49 4.75 3.87
C HIS A 87 0.95 5.30 3.81
N HIS A 88 1.22 6.34 3.01
CA HIS A 88 2.55 6.95 2.88
C HIS A 88 2.81 8.12 3.86
N THR A 89 1.76 8.71 4.45
CA THR A 89 1.93 9.82 5.39
C THR A 89 1.82 9.33 6.84
N PRO A 90 2.86 9.51 7.68
CA PRO A 90 2.68 9.31 9.11
C PRO A 90 1.59 10.27 9.58
N ALA A 91 0.69 9.78 10.44
CA ALA A 91 -0.53 10.44 10.91
C ALA A 91 -0.38 11.89 11.44
N SER A 92 0.83 12.43 11.55
CA SER A 92 1.13 13.80 11.95
C SER A 92 0.72 14.90 10.96
N VAL A 93 0.51 14.63 9.67
CA VAL A 93 0.14 15.68 8.69
C VAL A 93 -1.37 15.86 8.46
N CYS A 94 -2.23 15.01 9.02
CA CYS A 94 -3.68 15.06 8.77
C CYS A 94 -4.49 15.99 9.68
N PHE A 95 -3.89 16.68 10.67
CA PHE A 95 -4.60 17.65 11.51
C PHE A 95 -4.83 19.04 10.86
N GLY A 96 -4.45 19.23 9.59
CA GLY A 96 -4.41 20.57 8.98
C GLY A 96 -5.65 21.05 8.20
N VAL A 97 -6.67 20.24 7.94
CA VAL A 97 -7.74 20.64 6.99
C VAL A 97 -9.19 20.43 7.43
N LEU A 98 -9.46 19.95 8.65
CA LEU A 98 -10.84 19.76 9.13
C LEU A 98 -11.14 20.39 10.50
N ALA A 99 -10.37 21.40 10.92
CA ALA A 99 -10.66 22.13 12.16
C ALA A 99 -10.63 23.64 11.94
N TRP A 100 -11.58 24.14 11.15
CA TRP A 100 -12.37 25.36 11.42
C TRP A 100 -13.52 25.40 10.41
N SER A 101 -14.52 24.56 10.69
CA SER A 101 -15.92 24.95 10.55
C SER A 101 -16.51 25.09 11.95
#